data_AF-A0A2R4G5K7-F1
#
_entry.id   AF-A0A2R4G5K7-F1
#
_cell.length_a   1.000
_cell.length_b   1.000
_cell.length_c   1.000
_cell.angle_alpha   90.00
_cell.angle_beta   90.00
_cell.angle_gamma   90.00
#
_symmetry.space_group_name_H-M   'P 1'
#
loop_
_entity.id
_entity.type
_entity.pdbx_description
1 polymer ?
#
loop_
_entity_poly.entity_id
_entity_poly.type
_entity_poly.pdbx_seq_one_letter_code
_entity_poly.pdbx_strand_id
1 'polypeptide(L)'
;MMVVLSGLLAASLAIGLPVGSAYADEPTDGTGAGTSATEVLDSLEVKGRAPKTGYKRTQFGKAWADVDHNGCDTRNDILNRDLTGVRHKWRTHNCVVKSGKLHDPYTGKDIKFKKGKKTSTAVQIDHVVALSDAWQKGAQKLSEERRTALANDPYNLLAVQGRANQKKSDGDAATWLPSNKGFRCEYVARQIGVKHKYSLWVTQAEKEAMAKVLSSCPTQTVPDYTGVKDSTAEKTTESEQTEQTQTEQTQTEQSAEQAQQTQQTTQAPAPEPAPAPAPAPQPAPQQDVYYQNCTAARAAGAAPIYQGQPGYRSQLDRDHDGVACE
;
A
#
# COMPACT_ATOMS: atom_id res chain seq x y z
N MET A 1 37.52 70.23 -55.65
CA MET A 1 36.33 69.46 -55.26
C MET A 1 36.46 68.06 -55.82
N MET A 2 36.80 67.07 -54.99
CA MET A 2 36.37 65.68 -55.15
C MET A 2 36.68 64.95 -53.84
N VAL A 3 35.62 64.63 -53.11
CA VAL A 3 35.62 63.85 -51.87
C VAL A 3 35.65 62.38 -52.27
N VAL A 4 36.57 61.58 -51.71
CA VAL A 4 36.55 60.12 -51.83
C VAL A 4 36.29 59.55 -50.44
N LEU A 5 35.11 58.96 -50.27
CA LEU A 5 34.73 58.09 -49.15
C LEU A 5 34.89 56.63 -49.60
N SER A 6 35.56 55.81 -48.79
CA SER A 6 35.46 54.33 -48.67
C SER A 6 36.44 53.94 -47.55
N GLY A 7 36.08 53.40 -46.38
CA GLY A 7 35.06 52.42 -46.06
C GLY A 7 35.76 51.06 -45.86
N LEU A 8 36.11 50.68 -44.63
CA LEU A 8 36.54 49.30 -44.32
C LEU A 8 36.06 48.83 -42.95
N LEU A 9 35.50 47.62 -42.99
CA LEU A 9 34.75 46.85 -42.01
C LEU A 9 35.53 46.55 -40.71
N ALA A 10 34.84 46.65 -39.57
CA ALA A 10 35.22 45.97 -38.34
C ALA A 10 34.46 44.62 -38.26
N ALA A 11 35.19 43.51 -38.27
CA ALA A 11 34.65 42.17 -38.05
C ALA A 11 34.61 41.88 -36.54
N SER A 12 33.40 41.79 -35.98
CA SER A 12 33.18 41.38 -34.59
C SER A 12 33.08 39.86 -34.50
N LEU A 13 34.07 39.23 -33.86
CA LEU A 13 34.10 37.80 -33.55
C LEU A 13 33.29 37.56 -32.27
N ALA A 14 32.08 37.00 -32.39
CA ALA A 14 31.25 36.61 -31.26
C ALA A 14 31.67 35.22 -30.76
N ILE A 15 32.26 35.15 -29.58
CA ILE A 15 32.56 33.90 -28.86
C ILE A 15 31.27 33.48 -28.14
N GLY A 16 30.60 32.44 -28.64
CA GLY A 16 29.44 31.84 -27.99
C GLY A 16 29.85 30.94 -26.83
N LEU A 17 29.43 31.29 -25.62
CA LEU A 17 29.50 30.41 -24.44
C LEU A 17 28.34 29.38 -24.53
N PRO A 18 28.57 28.08 -24.28
CA PRO A 18 27.50 27.11 -24.21
C PRO A 18 26.71 27.35 -22.92
N VAL A 19 25.43 27.70 -23.07
CA VAL A 19 24.47 27.70 -21.97
C VAL A 19 24.17 26.24 -21.64
N GLY A 20 24.85 25.70 -20.63
CA GLY A 20 24.50 24.41 -20.06
C GLY A 20 23.09 24.49 -19.48
N SER A 21 22.16 23.73 -20.05
CA SER A 21 20.85 23.50 -19.45
C SER A 21 21.05 22.70 -18.17
N ALA A 22 21.01 23.39 -17.02
CA ALA A 22 20.80 22.76 -15.74
C ALA A 22 19.33 22.29 -15.72
N TYR A 23 19.11 21.02 -16.04
CA TYR A 23 17.89 20.35 -15.60
C TYR A 23 17.95 20.38 -14.07
N ALA A 24 17.00 21.07 -13.44
CA ALA A 24 16.84 21.00 -12.01
C ALA A 24 16.57 19.53 -11.65
N ASP A 25 17.41 18.94 -10.80
CA ASP A 25 17.08 17.68 -10.16
C ASP A 25 15.75 17.90 -9.42
N GLU A 26 14.71 17.22 -9.88
CA GLU A 26 13.43 17.16 -9.16
C GLU A 26 13.72 16.75 -7.72
N PRO A 27 13.07 17.35 -6.71
CA PRO A 27 13.30 17.01 -5.31
C PRO A 27 12.97 15.53 -5.10
N THR A 28 14.00 14.70 -5.06
CA THR A 28 13.82 13.27 -4.80
C THR A 28 13.36 13.13 -3.35
N ASP A 29 12.27 12.39 -3.14
CA ASP A 29 11.68 12.12 -1.82
C ASP A 29 12.54 11.20 -0.92
N GLY A 30 13.81 11.02 -1.30
CA GLY A 30 14.78 10.15 -0.65
C GLY A 30 14.54 8.65 -0.87
N THR A 31 13.59 8.24 -1.71
CA THR A 31 13.33 6.80 -1.98
C THR A 31 14.28 6.17 -2.99
N GLY A 32 14.88 6.98 -3.87
CA GLY A 32 15.52 6.48 -5.10
C GLY A 32 14.50 6.16 -6.20
N ALA A 33 13.35 6.84 -6.20
CA ALA A 33 12.31 6.71 -7.20
C ALA A 33 12.87 6.76 -8.63
N GLY A 34 12.44 5.82 -9.48
CA GLY A 34 12.90 5.70 -10.86
C GLY A 34 14.25 5.00 -11.04
N THR A 35 15.04 4.84 -9.97
CA THR A 35 16.29 4.06 -9.99
C THR A 35 15.98 2.56 -9.97
N SER A 36 16.87 1.75 -10.57
CA SER A 36 16.81 0.30 -10.52
C SER A 36 16.69 -0.21 -9.07
N ALA A 37 15.72 -1.08 -8.79
CA ALA A 37 15.55 -1.64 -7.44
C ALA A 37 16.77 -2.47 -7.00
N THR A 38 17.45 -3.13 -7.94
CA THR A 38 18.67 -3.88 -7.66
C THR A 38 19.81 -2.95 -7.23
N GLU A 39 19.96 -1.81 -7.91
CA GLU A 39 20.99 -0.82 -7.58
C GLU A 39 20.75 -0.20 -6.19
N VAL A 40 19.49 0.15 -5.88
CA VAL A 40 19.15 0.66 -4.55
C VAL A 40 19.35 -0.42 -3.48
N LEU A 41 19.00 -1.68 -3.75
CA LEU A 41 19.26 -2.81 -2.85
C LEU A 41 20.77 -2.99 -2.57
N ASP A 42 21.61 -2.78 -3.57
CA ASP A 42 23.06 -2.89 -3.42
C ASP A 42 23.63 -1.80 -2.51
N SER A 43 23.02 -0.61 -2.49
CA SER A 43 23.36 0.48 -1.58
C SER A 43 22.96 0.25 -0.11
N LEU A 44 22.00 -0.64 0.16
CA LEU A 44 21.51 -0.85 1.52
C LEU A 44 22.56 -1.54 2.38
N GLU A 45 22.76 -0.99 3.58
CA GLU A 45 23.62 -1.60 4.60
C GLU A 45 23.11 -2.99 4.98
N VAL A 46 24.03 -3.95 5.17
CA VAL A 46 23.71 -5.32 5.58
C VAL A 46 24.20 -5.57 7.01
N LYS A 47 23.27 -5.88 7.91
CA LYS A 47 23.55 -6.15 9.34
C LYS A 47 22.60 -7.22 9.88
N GLY A 48 22.97 -7.83 11.01
CA GLY A 48 22.06 -8.68 11.78
C GLY A 48 20.84 -7.93 12.32
N ARG A 49 19.82 -8.67 12.78
CA ARG A 49 18.69 -8.07 13.50
C ARG A 49 19.16 -7.54 14.85
N ALA A 50 18.85 -6.29 15.16
CA ALA A 50 19.00 -5.76 16.51
C ALA A 50 17.91 -6.33 17.44
N PRO A 51 18.12 -6.31 18.77
CA PRO A 51 17.09 -6.73 19.72
C PRO A 51 15.79 -5.94 19.59
N LYS A 52 14.66 -6.59 19.84
CA LYS A 52 13.33 -5.95 19.92
C LYS A 52 13.09 -5.18 21.22
N THR A 53 14.08 -5.13 22.11
CA THR A 53 13.99 -4.43 23.41
C THR A 53 13.55 -2.99 23.23
N GLY A 54 12.64 -2.53 24.09
CA GLY A 54 12.11 -1.17 24.07
C GLY A 54 11.07 -0.90 22.97
N TYR A 55 10.83 -1.84 22.05
CA TYR A 55 9.82 -1.66 21.02
C TYR A 55 8.41 -1.55 21.62
N LYS A 56 7.73 -0.45 21.29
CA LYS A 56 6.28 -0.28 21.44
C LYS A 56 5.79 0.44 20.19
N ARG A 57 4.59 0.12 19.71
CA ARG A 57 4.02 0.84 18.54
C ARG A 57 3.91 2.35 18.79
N THR A 58 3.70 2.76 20.04
CA THR A 58 3.66 4.17 20.44
C THR A 58 4.98 4.91 20.24
N GLN A 59 6.11 4.21 20.03
CA GLN A 59 7.39 4.83 19.65
C GLN A 59 7.35 5.45 18.25
N PHE A 60 6.33 5.13 17.45
CA PHE A 60 6.12 5.66 16.10
C PHE A 60 5.00 6.72 16.08
N GLY A 61 4.76 7.36 17.24
CA GLY A 61 3.76 8.42 17.36
C GLY A 61 2.32 7.89 17.38
N LYS A 62 1.39 8.80 17.11
CA LYS A 62 -0.04 8.50 17.04
C LYS A 62 -0.32 7.62 15.82
N ALA A 63 -1.06 6.53 16.03
CA ALA A 63 -1.50 5.67 14.94
C ALA A 63 -2.44 6.44 14.00
N TRP A 64 -2.13 6.40 12.69
CA TRP A 64 -2.89 7.09 11.65
C TRP A 64 -2.98 8.59 11.92
N ALA A 65 -1.82 9.21 12.18
CA ALA A 65 -1.74 10.64 12.39
C ALA A 65 -1.98 11.37 11.06
N ASP A 66 -2.78 12.42 11.08
CA ASP A 66 -2.90 13.35 9.95
C ASP A 66 -1.58 14.15 9.84
N VAL A 67 -0.61 13.58 9.13
CA VAL A 67 0.77 14.09 9.02
C VAL A 67 0.94 15.10 7.87
N ASP A 68 0.01 15.12 6.92
CA ASP A 68 -0.04 16.09 5.83
C ASP A 68 -1.01 17.24 6.10
N HIS A 69 -1.74 17.17 7.23
CA HIS A 69 -2.68 18.19 7.70
C HIS A 69 -3.83 18.44 6.72
N ASN A 70 -4.23 17.41 5.97
CA ASN A 70 -5.31 17.48 4.99
C ASN A 70 -6.71 17.34 5.65
N GLY A 71 -6.78 17.01 6.95
CA GLY A 71 -8.01 16.81 7.71
C GLY A 71 -8.53 15.37 7.76
N CYS A 72 -7.84 14.44 7.09
CA CYS A 72 -8.10 13.01 7.09
C CYS A 72 -7.00 12.30 7.91
N ASP A 73 -7.37 11.20 8.59
CA ASP A 73 -6.33 10.32 9.14
C ASP A 73 -5.66 9.51 8.02
N THR A 74 -4.39 9.14 8.20
CA THR A 74 -3.63 8.38 7.19
C THR A 74 -4.35 7.12 6.74
N ARG A 75 -5.12 6.48 7.63
CA ARG A 75 -5.87 5.29 7.26
C ARG A 75 -6.89 5.61 6.17
N ASN A 76 -7.63 6.70 6.31
CA ASN A 76 -8.58 7.13 5.30
C ASN A 76 -7.87 7.63 4.03
N ASP A 77 -6.71 8.26 4.13
CA ASP A 77 -5.92 8.62 2.94
C ASP A 77 -5.56 7.39 2.12
N ILE A 78 -5.07 6.33 2.77
CA ILE A 78 -4.73 5.09 2.07
C ILE A 78 -5.97 4.37 1.55
N LEU A 79 -7.09 4.39 2.26
CA LEU A 79 -8.34 3.83 1.74
C LEU A 79 -8.87 4.63 0.54
N ASN A 80 -8.73 5.95 0.53
CA ASN A 80 -9.11 6.78 -0.61
C ASN A 80 -8.22 6.51 -1.82
N ARG A 81 -6.91 6.33 -1.60
CA ARG A 81 -5.94 6.02 -2.65
C ARG A 81 -6.14 4.63 -3.26
N ASP A 82 -6.35 3.62 -2.44
CA ASP A 82 -6.24 2.21 -2.87
C ASP A 82 -7.58 1.53 -3.18
N LEU A 83 -8.71 2.14 -2.79
CA LEU A 83 -10.03 1.61 -3.11
C LEU A 83 -10.62 2.28 -4.35
N THR A 84 -11.36 1.51 -5.14
CA THR A 84 -12.19 2.03 -6.23
C THR A 84 -13.67 2.11 -5.80
N GLY A 85 -14.45 2.98 -6.45
CA GLY A 85 -15.87 3.14 -6.14
C GLY A 85 -16.13 3.56 -4.69
N VAL A 86 -15.27 4.43 -4.15
CA VAL A 86 -15.30 4.87 -2.75
C VAL A 86 -16.59 5.60 -2.44
N ARG A 87 -17.20 5.27 -1.30
CA ARG A 87 -18.30 6.05 -0.71
C ARG A 87 -17.87 6.60 0.63
N HIS A 88 -18.09 7.88 0.85
CA HIS A 88 -17.70 8.58 2.07
C HIS A 88 -18.85 8.77 3.05
N LYS A 89 -18.51 9.03 4.30
CA LYS A 89 -19.47 9.51 5.30
C LYS A 89 -19.85 10.95 4.96
N TRP A 90 -21.15 11.24 4.95
CA TRP A 90 -21.65 12.60 4.76
C TRP A 90 -21.03 13.58 5.77
N ARG A 91 -20.76 14.82 5.32
CA ARG A 91 -20.13 15.90 6.10
C ARG A 91 -18.73 15.58 6.65
N THR A 92 -17.93 14.86 5.86
CA THR A 92 -16.51 14.61 6.19
C THR A 92 -15.55 15.07 5.10
N HIS A 93 -16.01 15.91 4.15
CA HIS A 93 -15.19 16.43 3.04
C HIS A 93 -14.40 15.31 2.31
N ASN A 94 -15.06 14.20 2.00
CA ASN A 94 -14.47 13.02 1.36
C ASN A 94 -13.30 12.37 2.14
N CYS A 95 -13.18 12.60 3.45
CA CYS A 95 -12.22 11.89 4.28
C CYS A 95 -12.72 10.51 4.68
N VAL A 96 -13.83 10.41 5.42
CA VAL A 96 -14.14 9.14 6.12
C VAL A 96 -14.74 8.12 5.15
N VAL A 97 -13.94 7.14 4.75
CA VAL A 97 -14.37 6.06 3.84
C VAL A 97 -15.35 5.11 4.55
N LYS A 98 -16.51 4.89 3.93
CA LYS A 98 -17.56 3.98 4.39
C LYS A 98 -17.58 2.66 3.63
N SER A 99 -17.21 2.66 2.36
CA SER A 99 -17.11 1.45 1.53
C SER A 99 -16.31 1.71 0.26
N GLY A 100 -15.87 0.66 -0.39
CA GLY A 100 -15.21 0.66 -1.69
C GLY A 100 -14.88 -0.75 -2.12
N LYS A 101 -14.18 -0.92 -3.25
CA LYS A 101 -13.66 -2.20 -3.72
C LYS A 101 -12.13 -2.15 -3.69
N LEU A 102 -11.51 -3.10 -3.00
CA LEU A 102 -10.07 -3.30 -3.01
C LEU A 102 -9.74 -4.36 -4.05
N HIS A 103 -8.84 -4.04 -4.97
CA HIS A 103 -8.11 -5.02 -5.76
C HIS A 103 -6.87 -5.40 -4.97
N ASP A 104 -6.94 -6.44 -4.13
CA ASP A 104 -5.93 -6.68 -3.10
C ASP A 104 -4.58 -7.08 -3.69
N PRO A 105 -3.52 -6.30 -3.48
CA PRO A 105 -2.22 -6.59 -4.08
C PRO A 105 -1.59 -7.85 -3.50
N TYR A 106 -1.89 -8.21 -2.25
CA TYR A 106 -1.24 -9.35 -1.57
C TYR A 106 -1.76 -10.72 -2.00
N THR A 107 -3.04 -10.81 -2.33
CA THR A 107 -3.70 -12.06 -2.72
C THR A 107 -4.24 -12.08 -4.14
N GLY A 108 -4.28 -10.93 -4.83
CA GLY A 108 -4.84 -10.80 -6.17
C GLY A 108 -6.37 -10.91 -6.21
N LYS A 109 -7.03 -10.81 -5.05
CA LYS A 109 -8.48 -10.98 -4.91
C LYS A 109 -9.20 -9.64 -4.81
N ASP A 110 -10.40 -9.60 -5.35
CA ASP A 110 -11.30 -8.47 -5.15
C ASP A 110 -12.01 -8.57 -3.81
N ILE A 111 -11.99 -7.49 -3.02
CA ILE A 111 -12.63 -7.41 -1.70
C ILE A 111 -13.56 -6.21 -1.66
N LYS A 112 -14.84 -6.46 -1.40
CA LYS A 112 -15.81 -5.39 -1.12
C LYS A 112 -15.60 -4.91 0.31
N PHE A 113 -14.99 -3.75 0.47
CA PHE A 113 -14.80 -3.12 1.76
C PHE A 113 -16.09 -2.43 2.21
N LYS A 114 -16.48 -2.65 3.46
CA LYS A 114 -17.52 -1.90 4.15
C LYS A 114 -17.09 -1.62 5.58
N LYS A 115 -17.06 -0.36 5.98
CA LYS A 115 -16.72 0.06 7.33
C LYS A 115 -17.81 -0.41 8.31
N GLY A 116 -17.40 -1.17 9.31
CA GLY A 116 -18.26 -1.73 10.36
C GLY A 116 -17.45 -2.56 11.35
N LYS A 117 -18.01 -2.85 12.53
CA LYS A 117 -17.29 -3.54 13.61
C LYS A 117 -16.69 -4.88 13.16
N LYS A 118 -17.50 -5.72 12.50
CA LYS A 118 -17.09 -7.05 12.02
C LYS A 118 -16.45 -7.08 10.62
N THR A 119 -16.58 -5.99 9.86
CA THR A 119 -16.21 -5.98 8.43
C THR A 119 -14.99 -5.14 8.12
N SER A 120 -14.62 -4.20 9.01
CA SER A 120 -13.43 -3.35 8.79
C SER A 120 -12.14 -4.15 8.78
N THR A 121 -12.09 -5.28 9.48
CA THR A 121 -10.90 -6.15 9.54
C THR A 121 -10.62 -6.89 8.23
N ALA A 122 -11.58 -6.94 7.30
CA ALA A 122 -11.39 -7.53 5.98
C ALA A 122 -10.32 -6.79 5.15
N VAL A 123 -10.23 -5.46 5.32
CA VAL A 123 -9.19 -4.60 4.72
C VAL A 123 -8.43 -3.87 5.81
N GLN A 124 -7.14 -4.15 5.91
CA GLN A 124 -6.22 -3.50 6.82
C GLN A 124 -5.29 -2.58 6.05
N ILE A 125 -4.73 -1.58 6.73
CA ILE A 125 -3.64 -0.80 6.17
C ILE A 125 -2.37 -1.45 6.73
N ASP A 126 -1.57 -2.04 5.86
CA ASP A 126 -0.31 -2.67 6.22
C ASP A 126 0.86 -1.69 6.07
N HIS A 127 1.81 -1.83 6.98
CA HIS A 127 3.16 -1.28 6.84
C HIS A 127 4.00 -2.26 6.03
N VAL A 128 4.27 -1.95 4.76
CA VAL A 128 5.01 -2.81 3.82
C VAL A 128 6.35 -3.26 4.42
N VAL A 129 7.06 -2.34 5.08
CA VAL A 129 8.07 -2.66 6.10
C VAL A 129 7.42 -2.54 7.49
N ALA A 130 7.19 -3.67 8.15
CA ALA A 130 6.51 -3.71 9.44
C ALA A 130 7.27 -2.90 10.51
N LEU A 131 6.55 -2.16 11.36
CA LEU A 131 7.18 -1.28 12.37
C LEU A 131 8.10 -2.03 13.36
N SER A 132 7.76 -3.27 13.72
CA SER A 132 8.59 -4.15 14.55
C SER A 132 9.88 -4.57 13.84
N ASP A 133 9.80 -4.83 12.54
CA ASP A 133 10.97 -5.15 11.71
C ASP A 133 11.86 -3.91 11.56
N ALA A 134 11.26 -2.76 11.24
CA ALA A 134 11.96 -1.50 11.13
C ALA A 134 12.70 -1.13 12.43
N TRP A 135 12.09 -1.34 13.61
CA TRP A 135 12.75 -1.11 14.91
C TRP A 135 14.05 -1.90 15.04
N GLN A 136 13.99 -3.20 14.74
CA GLN A 136 15.13 -4.11 14.78
C GLN A 136 16.15 -3.87 13.64
N LYS A 137 15.81 -3.02 12.67
CA LYS A 137 16.61 -2.72 11.50
C LYS A 137 16.93 -1.23 11.31
N GLY A 138 16.85 -0.45 12.40
CA GLY A 138 17.41 0.91 12.45
C GLY A 138 16.46 1.99 12.95
N ALA A 139 15.15 1.74 12.96
CA ALA A 139 14.18 2.75 13.38
C ALA A 139 14.34 3.15 14.87
N GLN A 140 14.93 2.31 15.71
CA GLN A 140 15.26 2.68 17.10
C GLN A 140 16.24 3.87 17.19
N LYS A 141 17.04 4.12 16.15
CA LYS A 141 18.00 5.24 16.07
C LYS A 141 17.39 6.50 15.45
N LEU A 142 16.21 6.39 14.84
CA LEU A 142 15.52 7.53 14.26
C LEU A 142 14.96 8.44 15.36
N SER A 143 14.85 9.74 15.07
CA SER A 143 14.07 10.65 15.90
C SER A 143 12.60 10.20 15.94
N GLU A 144 11.88 10.62 16.98
CA GLU A 144 10.44 10.32 17.10
C GLU A 144 9.63 10.85 15.91
N GLU A 145 9.98 12.04 15.40
CA GLU A 145 9.40 12.62 14.20
C GLU A 145 9.62 11.71 12.98
N ARG A 146 10.85 11.23 12.76
CA ARG A 146 11.16 10.33 11.63
C ARG A 146 10.50 8.96 11.77
N ARG A 147 10.33 8.43 13.00
CA ARG A 147 9.52 7.23 13.24
C ARG A 147 8.05 7.46 12.95
N THR A 148 7.51 8.62 13.35
CA THR A 148 6.12 9.00 13.08
C THR A 148 5.89 9.14 11.57
N ALA A 149 6.82 9.76 10.86
CA ALA A 149 6.80 9.82 9.40
C ALA A 149 6.80 8.40 8.79
N LEU A 150 7.73 7.52 9.17
CA LEU A 150 7.78 6.14 8.66
C LEU A 150 6.48 5.35 8.88
N ALA A 151 5.78 5.60 9.99
CA ALA A 151 4.52 4.91 10.30
C ALA A 151 3.30 5.48 9.57
N ASN A 152 3.38 6.71 9.05
CA ASN A 152 2.27 7.37 8.37
C ASN A 152 2.58 7.71 6.91
N ASP A 153 3.75 7.30 6.40
CA ASP A 153 4.17 7.54 5.02
C ASP A 153 3.36 6.66 4.05
N PRO A 154 2.58 7.24 3.11
CA PRO A 154 1.87 6.47 2.09
C PRO A 154 2.77 5.53 1.30
N TYR A 155 4.07 5.86 1.17
CA TYR A 155 5.08 5.01 0.54
C TYR A 155 5.24 3.66 1.25
N ASN A 156 5.13 3.65 2.58
CA ASN A 156 5.24 2.44 3.40
C ASN A 156 3.87 1.79 3.68
N LEU A 157 2.77 2.31 3.13
CA LEU A 157 1.42 1.88 3.49
C LEU A 157 0.63 1.36 2.30
N LEU A 158 -0.12 0.28 2.50
CA LEU A 158 -1.06 -0.27 1.50
C LEU A 158 -2.35 -0.76 2.16
N ALA A 159 -3.50 -0.52 1.51
CA ALA A 159 -4.71 -1.25 1.82
C ALA A 159 -4.60 -2.68 1.29
N VAL A 160 -4.74 -3.66 2.17
CA VAL A 160 -4.55 -5.08 1.86
C VAL A 160 -5.57 -5.97 2.57
N GLN A 161 -5.72 -7.21 2.12
CA GLN A 161 -6.53 -8.21 2.81
C GLN A 161 -6.02 -8.44 4.23
N GLY A 162 -6.92 -8.32 5.22
CA GLY A 162 -6.56 -8.45 6.62
C GLY A 162 -5.94 -9.80 7.00
N ARG A 163 -6.45 -10.92 6.45
CA ARG A 163 -5.85 -12.25 6.74
C ARG A 163 -4.45 -12.42 6.16
N ALA A 164 -4.18 -11.86 4.98
CA ALA A 164 -2.84 -11.88 4.39
C ALA A 164 -1.86 -11.05 5.22
N ASN A 165 -2.30 -9.87 5.66
CA ASN A 165 -1.52 -9.01 6.54
C ASN A 165 -1.23 -9.66 7.91
N GLN A 166 -2.22 -10.34 8.50
CA GLN A 166 -2.02 -11.10 9.75
C GLN A 166 -0.99 -12.23 9.59
N LYS A 167 -1.00 -12.92 8.44
CA LYS A 167 0.03 -13.94 8.12
C LYS A 167 1.41 -13.34 7.95
N LYS A 168 1.52 -12.12 7.40
CA LYS A 168 2.77 -11.38 7.27
C LYS A 168 3.36 -11.04 8.65
N SER A 169 2.53 -10.60 9.60
CA SER A 169 2.98 -10.17 10.94
C SER A 169 4.12 -9.14 10.84
N ASP A 170 5.26 -9.36 11.50
CA ASP A 170 6.49 -8.58 11.38
C ASP A 170 7.55 -9.23 10.48
N GLY A 171 7.12 -10.09 9.55
CA GLY A 171 7.97 -10.74 8.57
C GLY A 171 8.57 -9.77 7.56
N ASP A 172 9.80 -10.07 7.15
CA ASP A 172 10.50 -9.39 6.06
C ASP A 172 10.42 -10.21 4.76
N ALA A 173 11.08 -9.76 3.69
CA ALA A 173 11.07 -10.47 2.40
C ALA A 173 11.61 -11.91 2.47
N ALA A 174 12.44 -12.25 3.46
CA ALA A 174 12.96 -13.60 3.64
C ALA A 174 11.94 -14.54 4.29
N THR A 175 11.08 -14.02 5.18
CA THR A 175 10.12 -14.84 5.92
C THR A 175 8.72 -14.82 5.32
N TRP A 176 8.35 -13.78 4.57
CA TRP A 176 7.03 -13.66 3.97
C TRP A 176 7.05 -12.87 2.66
N LEU A 177 6.38 -13.41 1.64
CA LEU A 177 6.10 -12.71 0.39
C LEU A 177 4.60 -12.82 0.05
N PRO A 178 4.02 -11.82 -0.64
CA PRO A 178 2.67 -11.90 -1.15
C PRO A 178 2.38 -13.22 -1.89
N SER A 179 1.18 -13.76 -1.68
CA SER A 179 0.72 -14.95 -2.41
C SER A 179 0.46 -14.65 -3.89
N ASN A 180 0.08 -13.40 -4.20
CA ASN A 180 0.04 -12.88 -5.56
C ASN A 180 1.46 -12.71 -6.09
N LYS A 181 1.91 -13.66 -6.92
CA LYS A 181 3.28 -13.65 -7.45
C LYS A 181 3.56 -12.45 -8.36
N GLY A 182 2.57 -11.97 -9.11
CA GLY A 182 2.73 -10.82 -10.01
C GLY A 182 3.06 -9.52 -9.28
N PHE A 183 2.69 -9.41 -8.01
CA PHE A 183 2.95 -8.22 -7.19
C PHE A 183 4.30 -8.26 -6.44
N ARG A 184 5.03 -9.39 -6.46
CA ARG A 184 6.23 -9.56 -5.61
C ARG A 184 7.36 -8.59 -5.95
N CYS A 185 7.55 -8.27 -7.22
CA CYS A 185 8.57 -7.31 -7.66
C CYS A 185 8.29 -5.91 -7.12
N GLU A 186 7.06 -5.42 -7.26
CA GLU A 186 6.65 -4.14 -6.71
C GLU A 186 6.74 -4.12 -5.17
N TYR A 187 6.31 -5.21 -4.51
CA TYR A 187 6.41 -5.34 -3.05
C TYR A 187 7.86 -5.24 -2.56
N VAL A 188 8.79 -5.98 -3.18
CA VAL A 188 10.22 -5.94 -2.81
C VAL A 188 10.84 -4.59 -3.15
N ALA A 189 10.56 -4.02 -4.32
CA ALA A 189 11.06 -2.71 -4.71
C ALA A 189 10.59 -1.61 -3.76
N ARG A 190 9.32 -1.65 -3.31
CA ARG A 190 8.80 -0.73 -2.30
C ARG A 190 9.48 -0.92 -0.95
N GLN A 191 9.72 -2.16 -0.50
CA GLN A 191 10.48 -2.40 0.74
C GLN A 191 11.90 -1.82 0.66
N ILE A 192 12.57 -1.97 -0.49
CA ILE A 192 13.89 -1.39 -0.75
C ILE A 192 13.85 0.13 -0.65
N GLY A 193 12.89 0.78 -1.34
CA GLY A 193 12.71 2.23 -1.28
C GLY A 193 12.41 2.75 0.13
N VAL A 194 11.57 2.07 0.91
CA VAL A 194 11.30 2.44 2.32
C VAL A 194 12.59 2.37 3.13
N LYS A 195 13.35 1.28 2.98
CA LYS A 195 14.58 1.09 3.73
C LYS A 195 15.64 2.12 3.35
N HIS A 196 15.73 2.47 2.08
CA HIS A 196 16.60 3.54 1.60
C HIS A 196 16.20 4.90 2.21
N LYS A 197 14.93 5.32 2.05
CA LYS A 197 14.38 6.60 2.54
C LYS A 197 14.59 6.81 4.03
N TYR A 198 14.48 5.76 4.82
CA TYR A 198 14.57 5.81 6.28
C TYR A 198 15.91 5.29 6.84
N SER A 199 16.90 5.05 5.98
CA SER A 199 18.23 4.55 6.36
C SER A 199 18.15 3.30 7.25
N LEU A 200 17.23 2.39 6.91
CA LEU A 200 17.07 1.09 7.55
C LEU A 200 17.95 0.07 6.83
N TRP A 201 18.54 -0.86 7.57
CA TRP A 201 19.33 -1.94 6.99
C TRP A 201 18.50 -3.17 6.63
N VAL A 202 19.12 -4.07 5.88
CA VAL A 202 18.61 -5.41 5.61
C VAL A 202 19.47 -6.46 6.31
N THR A 203 18.89 -7.63 6.57
CA THR A 203 19.70 -8.81 6.90
C THR A 203 20.25 -9.44 5.64
N GLN A 204 21.29 -10.26 5.76
CA GLN A 204 21.83 -11.01 4.63
C GLN A 204 20.74 -11.87 3.96
N ALA A 205 19.97 -12.62 4.75
CA ALA A 205 18.87 -13.46 4.24
C ALA A 205 17.77 -12.63 3.54
N GLU A 206 17.45 -11.44 4.07
CA GLU A 206 16.50 -10.52 3.44
C GLU A 206 17.03 -9.99 2.10
N LYS A 207 18.31 -9.56 2.04
CA LYS A 207 18.94 -9.08 0.80
C LYS A 207 18.92 -10.16 -0.28
N GLU A 208 19.27 -11.40 0.07
CA GLU A 208 19.23 -12.54 -0.84
C GLU A 208 17.81 -12.84 -1.33
N ALA A 209 16.81 -12.80 -0.44
CA ALA A 209 15.42 -13.00 -0.82
C ALA A 209 14.91 -11.90 -1.76
N MET A 210 15.26 -10.64 -1.49
CA MET A 210 14.93 -9.51 -2.35
C MET A 210 15.59 -9.65 -3.73
N ALA A 211 16.90 -9.92 -3.78
CA ALA A 211 17.64 -10.13 -5.03
C ALA A 211 17.07 -11.29 -5.85
N LYS A 212 16.69 -12.39 -5.18
CA LYS A 212 16.05 -13.54 -5.83
C LYS A 212 14.73 -13.16 -6.49
N VAL A 213 13.89 -12.37 -5.83
CA VAL A 213 12.65 -11.86 -6.44
C VAL A 213 12.97 -10.96 -7.64
N LEU A 214 13.89 -10.02 -7.48
CA LEU A 214 14.27 -9.07 -8.54
C LEU A 214 14.92 -9.74 -9.76
N SER A 215 15.55 -10.91 -9.60
CA SER A 215 16.07 -11.69 -10.74
C SER A 215 14.99 -12.08 -11.77
N SER A 216 13.73 -12.11 -11.36
CA SER A 216 12.59 -12.37 -12.27
C SER A 216 12.01 -11.11 -12.93
N CYS A 217 12.52 -9.92 -12.57
CA CYS A 217 12.04 -8.61 -13.03
C CYS A 217 13.18 -7.58 -13.00
N PRO A 218 14.23 -7.75 -13.84
CA PRO A 218 15.46 -6.96 -13.78
C PRO A 218 15.28 -5.48 -14.13
N THR A 219 14.18 -5.10 -14.77
CA THR A 219 13.83 -3.71 -15.09
C THR A 219 12.97 -3.04 -14.01
N GLN A 220 12.69 -3.73 -12.90
CA GLN A 220 11.92 -3.16 -11.81
C GLN A 220 12.68 -1.98 -11.18
N THR A 221 12.07 -0.81 -11.18
CA THR A 221 12.55 0.36 -10.47
C THR A 221 11.92 0.46 -9.09
N VAL A 222 12.57 1.18 -8.19
CA VAL A 222 11.91 1.64 -6.96
C VAL A 222 10.76 2.57 -7.37
N PRO A 223 9.52 2.31 -6.92
CA PRO A 223 8.39 3.07 -7.41
C PRO A 223 8.44 4.51 -6.87
N ASP A 224 7.93 5.46 -7.64
CA ASP A 224 7.64 6.82 -7.18
C ASP A 224 6.25 6.81 -6.53
N TYR A 225 6.20 7.03 -5.22
CA TYR A 225 4.96 7.24 -4.49
C TYR A 225 5.13 8.51 -3.67
N THR A 226 5.21 9.64 -4.35
CA THR A 226 4.79 10.90 -3.74
C THR A 226 3.33 10.73 -3.28
N GLY A 227 3.09 10.96 -1.99
CA GLY A 227 1.81 10.73 -1.33
C GLY A 227 0.63 11.57 -1.83
N VAL A 228 0.78 12.29 -2.93
CA VAL A 228 -0.27 13.06 -3.60
C VAL A 228 0.03 12.99 -5.10
N LYS A 229 -0.74 12.21 -5.87
CA LYS A 229 -0.84 12.49 -7.30
C LYS A 229 -1.58 13.82 -7.41
N ASP A 230 -0.86 14.85 -7.85
CA ASP A 230 -1.46 16.12 -8.25
C ASP A 230 -2.57 15.80 -9.26
N SER A 231 -3.84 15.98 -8.84
CA SER A 231 -5.04 15.59 -9.60
C SER A 231 -5.30 16.50 -10.80
N THR A 232 -4.28 17.21 -11.26
CA THR A 232 -4.34 18.23 -12.31
C THR A 232 -4.00 17.66 -13.69
N ALA A 233 -3.28 16.53 -13.76
CA ALA A 233 -2.87 15.91 -15.02
C ALA A 233 -3.91 14.96 -15.65
N GLU A 234 -4.89 14.47 -14.88
CA GLU A 234 -5.92 13.54 -15.36
C GLU A 234 -7.23 14.25 -15.73
N LYS A 235 -7.38 15.53 -15.37
CA LYS A 235 -8.62 16.30 -15.55
C LYS A 235 -8.83 16.84 -16.98
N THR A 236 -7.81 16.83 -17.82
CA THR A 236 -7.89 17.42 -19.18
C THR A 236 -8.46 16.44 -20.21
N THR A 237 -8.46 15.13 -19.95
CA THR A 237 -8.86 14.12 -20.94
C THR A 237 -10.31 13.64 -20.75
N GLU A 238 -10.94 13.89 -19.60
CA GLU A 238 -12.31 13.45 -19.29
C GLU A 238 -13.38 14.48 -19.73
N SER A 239 -12.98 15.74 -19.99
CA SER A 239 -13.88 16.81 -20.45
C SER A 239 -14.32 16.68 -21.92
N GLU A 240 -13.53 16.03 -22.78
CA GLU A 240 -13.83 15.94 -24.22
C GLU A 240 -14.60 14.66 -24.60
N GLN A 241 -14.58 13.63 -23.75
CA GLN A 241 -15.27 12.35 -24.02
C GLN A 241 -16.72 12.30 -23.53
N THR A 242 -17.13 13.25 -22.69
CA THR A 242 -18.48 13.29 -22.11
C THR A 242 -19.53 13.92 -23.06
N GLU A 243 -19.10 14.72 -24.04
CA GLU A 243 -20.01 15.40 -24.97
C GLU A 243 -20.36 14.55 -26.22
N GLN A 244 -19.54 13.56 -26.58
CA GLN A 244 -19.81 12.69 -27.74
C GLN A 244 -20.64 11.43 -27.41
N THR A 245 -20.67 10.98 -26.15
CA THR A 245 -21.37 9.73 -25.78
C THR A 245 -22.85 9.94 -25.43
N GLN A 246 -23.30 11.19 -25.18
CA GLN A 246 -24.70 11.48 -24.87
C GLN A 246 -25.62 11.52 -26.11
N THR A 247 -25.09 11.71 -27.31
CA THR A 247 -25.90 11.78 -28.54
C THR A 247 -26.27 10.40 -29.09
N GLU A 248 -25.50 9.36 -28.77
CA GLU A 248 -25.68 8.01 -29.34
C GLU A 248 -26.54 7.09 -28.45
N GLN A 249 -26.63 7.34 -27.14
CA GLN A 249 -27.46 6.55 -26.21
C GLN A 249 -28.96 6.92 -26.23
N THR A 250 -29.33 8.10 -26.75
CA THR A 250 -30.74 8.54 -26.82
C THR A 250 -31.50 7.88 -27.99
N GLN A 251 -30.81 7.20 -28.93
CA GLN A 251 -31.47 6.55 -30.08
C GLN A 251 -31.65 5.03 -29.94
N THR A 252 -30.99 4.36 -28.99
CA THR A 252 -31.12 2.89 -28.84
C THR A 252 -32.19 2.47 -27.81
N GLU A 253 -32.57 3.35 -26.88
CA GLU A 253 -33.60 3.06 -25.87
C GLU A 253 -35.04 3.10 -26.41
N GLN A 254 -35.31 3.78 -27.53
CA GLN A 254 -36.67 3.82 -28.12
C GLN A 254 -37.00 2.64 -29.06
N SER A 255 -36.04 1.75 -29.36
CA SER A 255 -36.27 0.58 -30.22
C SER A 255 -36.36 -0.75 -29.45
N ALA A 256 -35.97 -0.78 -28.17
CA ALA A 256 -35.99 -1.99 -27.35
C ALA A 256 -37.32 -2.23 -26.59
N GLU A 257 -38.19 -1.22 -26.49
CA GLU A 257 -39.43 -1.31 -25.70
C GLU A 257 -40.61 -1.96 -26.45
N GLN A 258 -40.46 -2.27 -27.75
CA GLN A 258 -41.53 -2.86 -28.57
C GLN A 258 -41.37 -4.35 -28.88
N ALA A 259 -40.34 -5.03 -28.36
CA ALA A 259 -40.07 -6.44 -28.64
C ALA A 259 -40.33 -7.41 -27.46
N GLN A 260 -40.82 -6.93 -26.31
CA GLN A 260 -40.97 -7.76 -25.10
C GLN A 260 -42.40 -8.27 -24.81
N GLN A 261 -43.37 -8.09 -25.71
CA GLN A 261 -44.75 -8.53 -25.47
C GLN A 261 -45.16 -9.85 -26.14
N THR A 262 -44.22 -10.73 -26.50
CA THR A 262 -44.59 -12.10 -26.90
C THR A 262 -43.51 -13.10 -26.49
N GLN A 263 -43.69 -13.77 -25.35
CA GLN A 263 -43.27 -15.17 -25.07
C GLN A 263 -43.46 -15.50 -23.59
N GLN A 264 -44.73 -15.65 -23.20
CA GLN A 264 -45.13 -16.38 -22.01
C GLN A 264 -45.65 -17.74 -22.48
N THR A 265 -44.84 -18.81 -22.39
CA THR A 265 -45.31 -20.18 -22.11
C THR A 265 -44.15 -21.17 -22.00
N THR A 266 -44.29 -22.08 -21.04
CA THR A 266 -43.58 -23.36 -20.77
C THR A 266 -42.46 -23.36 -19.72
N GLN A 267 -42.83 -23.88 -18.55
CA GLN A 267 -41.96 -24.41 -17.48
C GLN A 267 -41.60 -25.88 -17.76
N ALA A 268 -40.39 -26.30 -17.36
CA ALA A 268 -40.01 -27.69 -17.01
C ALA A 268 -38.64 -27.68 -16.25
N PRO A 269 -38.28 -28.73 -15.47
CA PRO A 269 -37.71 -28.59 -14.11
C PRO A 269 -36.17 -28.60 -13.96
N ALA A 270 -35.74 -28.35 -12.71
CA ALA A 270 -34.38 -28.17 -12.19
C ALA A 270 -33.44 -29.41 -12.23
N PRO A 271 -32.11 -29.22 -12.27
CA PRO A 271 -31.14 -30.26 -11.93
C PRO A 271 -30.55 -30.12 -10.51
N GLU A 272 -30.20 -31.26 -9.93
CA GLU A 272 -29.67 -31.55 -8.59
C GLU A 272 -28.30 -30.92 -8.24
N PRO A 273 -27.94 -30.86 -6.93
CA PRO A 273 -26.71 -30.24 -6.44
C PRO A 273 -25.49 -31.19 -6.50
N ALA A 274 -24.33 -30.64 -6.88
CA ALA A 274 -23.03 -31.33 -6.85
C ALA A 274 -22.39 -31.31 -5.44
N PRO A 275 -21.54 -32.30 -5.09
CA PRO A 275 -21.09 -32.56 -3.73
C PRO A 275 -19.98 -31.62 -3.23
N ALA A 276 -19.94 -31.43 -1.91
CA ALA A 276 -18.97 -30.60 -1.20
C ALA A 276 -17.56 -31.23 -1.13
N PRO A 277 -16.47 -30.42 -1.19
CA PRO A 277 -15.11 -30.92 -0.97
C PRO A 277 -14.79 -31.13 0.52
N ALA A 278 -13.97 -32.16 0.78
CA ALA A 278 -13.54 -32.62 2.10
C ALA A 278 -12.66 -31.62 2.89
N PRO A 279 -12.57 -31.71 4.24
CA PRO A 279 -11.78 -30.81 5.06
C PRO A 279 -10.27 -31.06 4.95
N ALA A 280 -9.48 -29.99 4.97
CA ALA A 280 -8.02 -30.03 5.06
C ALA A 280 -7.53 -30.36 6.50
N PRO A 281 -6.34 -30.99 6.67
CA PRO A 281 -5.83 -31.41 7.97
C PRO A 281 -5.40 -30.26 8.90
N GLN A 282 -5.62 -30.44 10.20
CA GLN A 282 -5.26 -29.52 11.28
C GLN A 282 -3.73 -29.55 11.56
N PRO A 283 -3.08 -28.39 11.81
CA PRO A 283 -1.71 -28.33 12.32
C PRO A 283 -1.56 -28.80 13.78
N ALA A 284 -0.39 -29.38 14.08
CA ALA A 284 0.03 -30.02 15.33
C ALA A 284 0.17 -29.04 16.54
N PRO A 285 0.36 -29.54 17.79
CA PRO A 285 -0.05 -28.87 19.02
C PRO A 285 0.81 -27.65 19.40
N GLN A 286 0.12 -26.61 19.85
CA GLN A 286 0.67 -25.35 20.35
C GLN A 286 1.16 -25.51 21.78
N GLN A 287 2.28 -24.88 22.11
CA GLN A 287 2.82 -24.86 23.47
C GLN A 287 1.85 -24.16 24.44
N ASP A 288 1.69 -24.73 25.64
CA ASP A 288 0.74 -24.31 26.68
C ASP A 288 1.10 -22.96 27.30
N VAL A 289 0.80 -21.87 26.59
CA VAL A 289 0.82 -20.52 27.15
C VAL A 289 -0.51 -20.28 27.85
N TYR A 290 -0.49 -19.91 29.13
CA TYR A 290 -1.68 -19.65 29.94
C TYR A 290 -1.64 -18.26 30.58
N TYR A 291 -2.71 -17.47 30.40
CA TYR A 291 -2.90 -16.18 31.07
C TYR A 291 -4.07 -16.28 32.05
N GLN A 292 -3.86 -15.82 33.28
CA GLN A 292 -4.91 -15.83 34.31
C GLN A 292 -6.07 -14.89 33.97
N ASN A 293 -5.77 -13.74 33.38
CA ASN A 293 -6.73 -12.70 33.00
C ASN A 293 -6.12 -11.75 31.95
N CYS A 294 -6.93 -10.82 31.46
CA CYS A 294 -6.50 -9.87 30.44
C CYS A 294 -5.45 -8.86 30.89
N THR A 295 -5.33 -8.61 32.19
CA THR A 295 -4.25 -7.79 32.73
C THR A 295 -2.90 -8.51 32.57
N ALA A 296 -2.84 -9.82 32.88
CA ALA A 296 -1.64 -10.62 32.68
C ALA A 296 -1.27 -10.73 31.18
N ALA A 297 -2.27 -10.93 30.31
CA ALA A 297 -2.07 -10.95 28.86
C ALA A 297 -1.52 -9.62 28.31
N ARG A 298 -2.07 -8.48 28.76
CA ARG A 298 -1.58 -7.14 28.36
C ARG A 298 -0.19 -6.84 28.93
N ALA A 299 0.08 -7.21 30.17
CA ALA A 299 1.40 -7.04 30.80
C ALA A 299 2.49 -7.86 30.10
N ALA A 300 2.15 -9.06 29.61
CA ALA A 300 3.02 -9.89 28.79
C ALA A 300 3.13 -9.42 27.32
N GLY A 301 2.43 -8.35 26.93
CA GLY A 301 2.40 -7.85 25.55
C GLY A 301 1.70 -8.78 24.55
N ALA A 302 0.91 -9.75 25.05
CA ALA A 302 0.23 -10.76 24.25
C ALA A 302 -1.17 -10.31 23.78
N ALA A 303 -1.76 -9.30 24.44
CA ALA A 303 -3.08 -8.80 24.08
C ALA A 303 -3.03 -7.74 22.95
N PRO A 304 -4.02 -7.73 22.04
CA PRO A 304 -5.15 -8.67 21.95
C PRO A 304 -4.73 -10.08 21.50
N ILE A 305 -5.29 -11.11 22.13
CA ILE A 305 -5.00 -12.53 21.84
C ILE A 305 -6.11 -13.10 20.97
N TYR A 306 -5.80 -13.65 19.81
CA TYR A 306 -6.82 -14.10 18.85
C TYR A 306 -7.09 -15.60 18.92
N GLN A 307 -8.29 -16.05 18.54
CA GLN A 307 -8.71 -17.45 18.59
C GLN A 307 -7.75 -18.36 17.82
N GLY A 308 -7.25 -19.39 18.51
CA GLY A 308 -6.23 -20.30 17.98
C GLY A 308 -4.79 -19.81 18.14
N GLN A 309 -4.53 -18.73 18.88
CA GLN A 309 -3.19 -18.37 19.36
C GLN A 309 -2.90 -19.02 20.73
N PRO A 310 -1.63 -19.34 21.04
CA PRO A 310 -1.23 -19.75 22.38
C PRO A 310 -1.69 -18.73 23.44
N GLY A 311 -2.39 -19.19 24.48
CA GLY A 311 -2.97 -18.33 25.50
C GLY A 311 -4.37 -17.78 25.20
N TYR A 312 -4.94 -18.06 24.01
CA TYR A 312 -6.35 -17.75 23.75
C TYR A 312 -7.25 -18.66 24.58
N ARG A 313 -8.24 -18.07 25.24
CA ARG A 313 -9.29 -18.78 25.96
C ARG A 313 -10.60 -18.03 25.79
N SER A 314 -11.69 -18.75 25.53
CA SER A 314 -13.03 -18.14 25.40
C SER A 314 -13.43 -17.36 26.65
N GLN A 315 -12.93 -17.70 27.84
CA GLN A 315 -13.19 -16.92 29.07
C GLN A 315 -12.49 -15.55 29.10
N LEU A 316 -11.47 -15.34 28.27
CA LEU A 316 -10.77 -14.05 28.11
C LEU A 316 -11.36 -13.21 26.96
N ASP A 317 -12.23 -13.82 26.15
CA ASP A 317 -12.95 -13.24 25.04
C ASP A 317 -14.38 -12.91 25.49
N ARG A 318 -14.54 -11.71 26.05
CA ARG A 318 -15.75 -11.29 26.76
C ARG A 318 -16.98 -11.32 25.85
N ASP A 319 -16.84 -10.99 24.57
CA ASP A 319 -17.91 -10.89 23.59
C ASP A 319 -17.92 -12.03 22.56
N HIS A 320 -17.04 -13.03 22.74
CA HIS A 320 -16.97 -14.27 21.96
C HIS A 320 -16.79 -14.02 20.46
N ASP A 321 -16.02 -12.99 20.12
CA ASP A 321 -15.81 -12.54 18.75
C ASP A 321 -14.53 -13.11 18.12
N GLY A 322 -13.79 -13.91 18.89
CA GLY A 322 -12.53 -14.51 18.50
C GLY A 322 -11.32 -13.69 18.94
N VAL A 323 -11.50 -12.64 19.75
CA VAL A 323 -10.43 -11.79 20.27
C VAL A 323 -10.52 -11.68 21.79
N ALA A 324 -9.63 -12.39 22.47
CA ALA A 324 -9.46 -12.26 23.91
C ALA A 324 -8.68 -10.98 24.27
N CYS A 325 -9.11 -10.31 25.33
CA CYS A 325 -8.41 -9.19 25.96
C CYS A 325 -8.26 -7.91 25.14
N GLU A 326 -9.26 -7.62 24.32
CA GLU A 326 -9.47 -6.31 23.66
C GLU A 326 -9.37 -5.12 24.61
#